data_AF-A0A821EQV0-F1
#
_entry.id   AF-A0A821EQV0-F1
#
_cell.length_a   1.000
_cell.length_b   1.000
_cell.length_c   1.000
_cell.angle_alpha   90.00
_cell.angle_beta   90.00
_cell.angle_gamma   90.00
#
_symmetry.space_group_name_H-M   'P 1'
#
loop_
_entity.id
_entity.type
_entity.pdbx_description
1 polymer ?
#
loop_
_entity_poly.entity_id
_entity_poly.type
_entity_poly.pdbx_seq_one_letter_code
_entity_poly.pdbx_strand_id
1 'polypeptide(L)'
;LIMKMSEVKDHLANLALKHDKFEQFILEKNQNDERVNENINVLGKSVHELKKDVVQHSLLIERHENVFMKLLFAMFEDLFNVIAAQNQDKKGNPLDADLKCKLERYRIQMKKAREGKQFIN
;
A
#
# COMPACT_ATOMS: atom_id res chain seq x y z
N LEU A 1 -61.82 11.30 -45.21
CA LEU A 1 -61.95 11.45 -43.73
C LEU A 1 -61.47 10.21 -42.98
N ILE A 2 -61.99 9.02 -43.32
CA ILE A 2 -61.68 7.74 -42.66
C ILE A 2 -60.18 7.40 -42.69
N MET A 3 -59.50 7.56 -43.84
CA MET A 3 -58.03 7.35 -43.91
C MET A 3 -57.23 8.26 -42.97
N LYS A 4 -57.57 9.57 -42.94
CA LYS A 4 -56.90 10.53 -42.03
C LYS A 4 -57.14 10.19 -40.56
N MET A 5 -58.32 9.66 -40.21
CA MET A 5 -58.57 9.18 -38.85
C MET A 5 -57.76 7.93 -38.51
N SER A 6 -57.51 7.03 -39.48
CA SER A 6 -56.64 5.86 -39.28
C SER A 6 -55.20 6.27 -39.02
N GLU A 7 -54.65 7.20 -39.80
CA GLU A 7 -53.28 7.72 -39.62
C GLU A 7 -53.08 8.37 -38.25
N VAL A 8 -54.07 9.12 -37.77
CA VAL A 8 -54.06 9.74 -36.43
C VAL A 8 -54.08 8.67 -35.34
N LYS A 9 -54.89 7.61 -35.50
CA LYS A 9 -54.93 6.48 -34.57
C LYS A 9 -53.58 5.77 -34.49
N ASP A 10 -52.92 5.53 -35.62
CA ASP A 10 -51.62 4.87 -35.68
C ASP A 10 -50.51 5.74 -35.06
N HIS A 11 -50.57 7.06 -35.27
CA HIS A 11 -49.67 8.00 -34.61
C HIS A 11 -49.85 8.04 -33.09
N LEU A 12 -51.10 8.01 -32.61
CA LEU A 12 -51.40 7.95 -31.17
C LEU A 12 -50.90 6.64 -30.55
N ALA A 13 -51.09 5.50 -31.23
CA ALA A 13 -50.57 4.21 -30.78
C ALA A 13 -49.03 4.20 -30.71
N ASN A 14 -48.37 4.75 -31.73
CA ASN A 14 -46.91 4.89 -31.73
C ASN A 14 -46.41 5.86 -30.63
N LEU A 15 -47.16 6.92 -30.35
CA LEU A 15 -46.81 7.87 -29.29
C LEU A 15 -46.94 7.22 -27.91
N ALA A 16 -48.00 6.45 -27.66
CA ALA A 16 -48.16 5.69 -26.42
C ALA A 16 -47.00 4.70 -26.21
N LEU A 17 -46.64 3.93 -27.24
CA LEU A 17 -45.50 3.00 -27.17
C LEU A 17 -44.16 3.71 -26.89
N LYS A 18 -43.96 4.91 -27.45
CA LYS A 18 -42.76 5.72 -27.17
C LYS A 18 -42.76 6.25 -25.75
N HIS A 19 -43.92 6.63 -25.23
CA HIS A 19 -44.08 7.09 -23.85
C HIS A 19 -43.72 5.98 -22.86
N ASP A 20 -44.24 4.76 -23.06
CA ASP A 20 -43.94 3.61 -22.19
C ASP A 20 -42.45 3.28 -22.16
N LYS A 21 -41.77 3.33 -23.32
CA LYS A 21 -40.32 3.13 -23.41
C LYS A 21 -39.54 4.22 -22.71
N PHE A 22 -40.02 5.46 -22.77
CA PHE A 22 -39.39 6.57 -22.08
C PHE A 22 -39.53 6.43 -20.56
N GLU A 23 -40.69 6.03 -20.06
CA GLU A 23 -40.87 5.75 -18.63
C GLU A 23 -39.94 4.64 -18.14
N GLN A 24 -39.84 3.53 -18.89
CA GLN A 24 -38.89 2.46 -18.58
C GLN A 24 -37.45 2.97 -18.54
N PHE A 25 -37.04 3.77 -19.53
CA PHE A 25 -35.71 4.38 -19.55
C PHE A 25 -35.46 5.26 -18.33
N ILE A 26 -36.42 6.08 -17.91
CA ILE A 26 -36.28 6.94 -16.72
C ILE A 26 -36.12 6.10 -15.45
N LEU A 27 -36.90 5.01 -15.31
CA LEU A 27 -36.78 4.10 -14.17
C LEU A 27 -35.40 3.43 -14.12
N GLU A 28 -34.93 2.89 -15.24
CA GLU A 28 -33.60 2.27 -15.34
C GLU A 28 -32.48 3.27 -15.05
N LYS A 29 -32.60 4.49 -15.57
CA LYS A 29 -31.63 5.56 -15.33
C LYS A 29 -31.59 5.93 -13.85
N ASN A 30 -32.73 6.08 -13.18
CA ASN A 30 -32.78 6.41 -11.75
C ASN A 30 -32.13 5.31 -10.89
N GLN A 31 -32.41 4.04 -11.18
CA GLN A 31 -31.77 2.91 -10.50
C GLN A 31 -30.24 2.89 -10.71
N ASN A 32 -29.80 3.21 -11.94
CA ASN A 32 -28.39 3.28 -12.23
C ASN A 32 -27.69 4.44 -11.50
N ASP A 33 -28.34 5.61 -11.41
CA ASP A 33 -27.82 6.75 -10.67
C ASP A 33 -27.65 6.44 -9.17
N GLU A 34 -28.64 5.77 -8.57
CA GLU A 34 -28.56 5.31 -7.17
C GLU A 34 -27.36 4.38 -6.97
N ARG A 35 -27.19 3.39 -7.84
CA ARG A 35 -26.04 2.46 -7.80
C ARG A 35 -24.70 3.17 -7.96
N VAL A 36 -24.61 4.14 -8.87
CA VAL A 36 -23.38 4.93 -9.06
C VAL A 36 -23.07 5.74 -7.79
N ASN A 37 -24.09 6.33 -7.17
CA ASN A 37 -23.93 7.10 -5.94
C ASN A 37 -23.46 6.21 -4.76
N GLU A 38 -24.01 5.01 -4.62
CA GLU A 38 -23.53 4.02 -3.65
C GLU A 38 -22.06 3.65 -3.88
N ASN A 39 -21.67 3.38 -5.13
CA ASN A 39 -20.28 3.07 -5.48
C ASN A 39 -19.33 4.23 -5.16
N ILE A 40 -19.74 5.48 -5.42
CA ILE A 40 -18.96 6.68 -5.06
C ILE A 40 -18.79 6.76 -3.53
N ASN A 41 -19.85 6.49 -2.77
CA ASN A 41 -19.79 6.51 -1.31
C ASN A 41 -18.85 5.43 -0.74
N VAL A 42 -18.90 4.21 -1.29
CA VAL A 42 -17.98 3.12 -0.91
C VAL A 42 -16.54 3.51 -1.24
N LEU A 43 -16.28 4.00 -2.46
CA LEU A 43 -14.96 4.43 -2.88
C LEU A 43 -14.42 5.55 -1.98
N GLY A 44 -15.25 6.52 -1.63
CA GLY A 44 -14.90 7.61 -0.71
C GLY A 44 -14.44 7.09 0.67
N LYS A 45 -15.13 6.09 1.22
CA LYS A 45 -14.73 5.45 2.48
C LYS A 45 -13.41 4.70 2.34
N SER A 46 -13.25 3.88 1.30
CA SER A 46 -12.02 3.12 1.06
C SER A 46 -10.80 4.03 0.86
N VAL A 47 -10.96 5.15 0.15
CA VAL A 47 -9.88 6.14 -0.01
C VAL A 47 -9.50 6.78 1.33
N HIS A 48 -10.48 7.08 2.18
CA HIS A 48 -10.23 7.65 3.51
C HIS A 48 -9.48 6.67 4.41
N GLU A 49 -9.89 5.41 4.44
CA GLU A 49 -9.23 4.34 5.19
C GLU A 49 -7.80 4.12 4.70
N LEU A 50 -7.61 4.00 3.39
CA LEU A 50 -6.28 3.84 2.79
C LEU A 50 -5.35 5.00 3.14
N LYS A 51 -5.85 6.24 3.10
CA LYS A 51 -5.08 7.43 3.49
C LYS A 51 -4.62 7.35 4.94
N LYS A 52 -5.48 6.88 5.85
CA LYS A 52 -5.15 6.68 7.26
C LYS A 52 -4.07 5.62 7.43
N ASP A 53 -4.21 4.49 6.74
CA ASP A 53 -3.24 3.38 6.80
C ASP A 53 -1.87 3.78 6.28
N VAL A 54 -1.81 4.51 5.16
CA VAL A 54 -0.56 5.02 4.60
C VAL A 54 0.16 5.92 5.61
N VAL A 55 -0.55 6.86 6.24
CA VAL A 55 0.04 7.74 7.26
C VAL A 55 0.56 6.94 8.46
N GLN A 56 -0.22 5.98 8.95
CA GLN A 56 0.18 5.14 10.07
C GLN A 56 1.42 4.29 9.74
N HIS A 57 1.47 3.69 8.55
CA HIS A 57 2.62 2.92 8.11
C HIS A 57 3.86 3.78 7.91
N SER A 58 3.74 4.99 7.35
CA SER A 58 4.86 5.93 7.24
C SER A 58 5.47 6.24 8.61
N LEU A 59 4.64 6.51 9.63
CA LEU A 59 5.13 6.76 11.00
C LEU A 59 5.83 5.53 11.60
N LEU A 60 5.31 4.33 11.35
CA LEU A 60 5.94 3.10 11.83
C LEU A 60 7.29 2.84 11.16
N ILE A 61 7.38 3.06 9.85
CA ILE A 61 8.64 2.94 9.08
C ILE A 61 9.66 3.93 9.63
N GLU A 62 9.29 5.21 9.77
CA GLU A 62 10.19 6.24 10.31
C GLU A 62 10.65 5.91 11.74
N ARG A 63 9.74 5.42 12.59
CA ARG A 63 10.09 4.97 13.95
C ARG A 63 11.07 3.81 13.91
N HIS A 64 10.82 2.80 13.07
CA HIS A 64 11.71 1.66 12.94
C HIS A 64 13.08 2.10 12.42
N GLU A 65 13.15 2.89 11.34
CA GLU A 65 14.39 3.44 10.82
C GLU A 65 15.18 4.17 11.90
N ASN A 66 14.51 5.03 12.69
CA ASN A 66 15.15 5.70 13.82
C ASN A 66 15.70 4.72 14.87
N VAL A 67 14.95 3.70 15.26
CA VAL A 67 15.39 2.69 16.24
C VAL A 67 16.58 1.89 15.70
N PHE A 68 16.53 1.43 14.46
CA PHE A 68 17.64 0.70 13.85
C PHE A 68 18.89 1.58 13.74
N MET A 69 18.73 2.80 13.22
CA MET A 69 19.85 3.71 12.95
C MET A 69 20.51 4.28 14.21
N LYS A 70 19.72 4.66 15.22
CA LYS A 70 20.23 5.35 16.41
C LYS A 70 20.57 4.41 17.55
N LEU A 71 19.88 3.27 17.65
CA LEU A 71 20.03 2.36 18.78
C LEU A 71 20.68 1.05 18.36
N LEU A 72 20.03 0.27 17.49
CA LEU A 72 20.45 -1.11 17.25
C LEU A 72 21.84 -1.19 16.61
N PHE A 73 22.13 -0.41 15.56
CA PHE A 73 23.46 -0.44 14.95
C PHE A 73 24.57 -0.04 15.92
N ALA A 74 24.36 1.00 16.74
CA ALA A 74 25.33 1.41 17.75
C ALA A 74 25.55 0.32 18.80
N MET A 75 24.47 -0.28 19.32
CA MET A 75 24.56 -1.38 20.28
C MET A 75 25.32 -2.59 19.72
N PHE A 76 25.09 -2.96 18.46
CA PHE A 76 25.81 -4.06 17.83
C PHE A 76 27.30 -3.74 17.60
N GLU A 77 27.62 -2.50 17.24
CA GLU A 77 29.00 -2.04 17.11
C GLU A 77 29.74 -2.15 18.46
N ASP A 78 29.13 -1.66 19.53
CA ASP A 78 29.67 -1.78 20.89
C ASP A 78 29.85 -3.24 21.31
N LEU A 79 28.85 -4.09 21.06
CA LEU A 79 28.92 -5.51 21.38
C LEU A 79 30.06 -6.21 20.63
N PHE A 80 30.20 -5.95 19.32
CA PHE A 80 31.30 -6.52 18.54
C PHE A 80 32.67 -6.03 19.02
N ASN A 81 32.77 -4.77 19.45
CA ASN A 81 33.99 -4.22 20.03
C ASN A 81 34.34 -4.91 21.37
N VAL A 82 33.36 -5.13 22.24
CA VAL A 82 33.57 -5.85 23.51
C VAL A 82 34.02 -7.29 23.27
N ILE A 83 33.34 -8.02 22.38
CA ILE A 83 33.70 -9.42 22.06
C ILE A 83 35.10 -9.46 21.42
N ALA A 84 35.41 -8.52 20.51
CA ALA A 84 36.73 -8.46 19.88
C ALA A 84 37.85 -8.17 20.89
N ALA A 85 37.60 -7.30 21.87
CA ALA A 85 38.56 -6.99 22.94
C ALA A 85 38.80 -8.20 23.86
N GLN A 86 37.76 -8.97 24.16
CA GLN A 86 37.88 -10.20 24.93
C GLN A 86 38.58 -11.33 24.16
N ASN A 87 38.53 -11.29 22.82
CA ASN A 87 39.19 -12.26 21.95
C ASN A 87 40.67 -11.93 21.67
N GLN A 88 41.33 -11.15 22.52
CA GLN A 88 42.74 -10.79 22.37
C GLN A 88 43.57 -11.24 23.56
N ASP A 89 44.79 -11.72 23.31
CA ASP A 89 45.79 -11.95 24.34
C ASP A 89 46.41 -10.62 24.83
N LYS A 90 47.28 -10.69 25.84
CA LYS A 90 47.99 -9.51 26.38
C LYS A 90 48.91 -8.81 25.37
N LYS A 91 49.18 -9.43 24.22
CA LYS A 91 50.01 -8.92 23.12
C LYS A 91 49.16 -8.44 21.94
N GLY A 92 47.83 -8.49 22.03
CA GLY A 92 46.90 -8.10 20.97
C GLY A 92 46.65 -9.15 19.89
N ASN A 93 47.14 -10.38 20.06
CA ASN A 93 46.88 -11.48 19.11
C ASN A 93 45.49 -12.07 19.33
N PRO A 94 44.77 -12.47 18.28
CA PRO A 94 43.48 -13.13 18.43
C PRO A 94 43.61 -14.48 19.12
N LEU A 95 42.81 -14.72 20.16
CA LEU A 95 42.69 -16.02 20.83
C LEU A 95 41.97 -17.04 19.93
N ASP A 96 40.90 -16.60 19.27
CA ASP A 96 40.16 -17.34 18.25
C ASP A 96 40.16 -16.55 16.92
N ALA A 97 40.92 -17.04 15.95
CA ALA A 97 41.04 -16.42 14.63
C ALA A 97 39.74 -16.55 13.80
N ASP A 98 38.96 -17.62 13.96
CA ASP A 98 37.69 -17.77 13.25
C ASP A 98 36.64 -16.80 13.80
N LEU A 99 36.59 -16.63 15.11
CA LEU A 99 35.74 -15.63 15.75
C LEU A 99 36.08 -14.22 15.27
N LYS A 100 37.37 -13.87 15.15
CA LYS A 100 37.81 -12.59 14.57
C LYS A 100 37.27 -12.41 13.15
N CYS A 101 37.41 -13.42 12.29
CA CYS A 101 36.89 -13.39 10.92
C CYS A 101 35.36 -13.26 10.87
N LYS A 102 34.62 -13.95 11.77
CA LYS A 102 33.17 -13.85 11.88
C LYS A 102 32.72 -12.44 12.27
N LEU A 103 33.32 -11.86 13.30
CA LEU A 103 33.00 -10.49 13.75
C LEU A 103 33.24 -9.46 12.65
N GLU A 104 34.33 -9.58 11.90
CA GLU A 104 34.62 -8.68 10.80
C GLU A 104 33.59 -8.81 9.66
N ARG A 105 33.18 -10.04 9.32
CA ARG A 105 32.08 -10.27 8.37
C ARG A 105 30.78 -9.62 8.86
N TYR A 106 30.42 -9.77 10.14
CA TYR A 106 29.21 -9.16 10.68
C TYR A 106 29.26 -7.63 10.68
N ARG A 107 30.42 -7.02 10.96
CA ARG A 107 30.61 -5.56 10.82
C ARG A 107 30.37 -5.09 9.38
N ILE A 108 30.93 -5.79 8.39
CA ILE A 108 30.72 -5.45 6.98
C ILE A 108 29.25 -5.58 6.59
N GLN A 109 28.58 -6.65 7.05
CA GLN A 109 27.15 -6.86 6.81
C GLN A 109 26.30 -5.74 7.43
N MET A 110 26.58 -5.36 8.68
CA MET A 110 25.88 -4.25 9.35
C MET A 110 26.10 -2.92 8.64
N LYS A 111 27.33 -2.63 8.19
CA LYS A 111 27.62 -1.42 7.43
C LYS A 111 26.82 -1.37 6.12
N LYS A 112 26.75 -2.48 5.38
CA LYS A 112 25.94 -2.59 4.16
C LYS A 112 24.45 -2.38 4.43
N ALA A 113 23.92 -3.00 5.49
CA ALA A 113 22.53 -2.84 5.92
C ALA A 113 22.22 -1.39 6.29
N ARG A 114 23.13 -0.71 7.02
CA ARG A 114 23.02 0.71 7.37
C ARG A 114 23.01 1.62 6.14
N GLU A 115 23.77 1.27 5.10
CA GLU A 115 23.81 2.01 3.82
C GLU A 115 22.63 1.69 2.89
N GLY A 116 21.67 0.84 3.30
CA GLY A 116 20.52 0.46 2.48
C GLY A 116 20.86 -0.44 1.29
N LYS A 117 22.07 -1.02 1.26
CA LYS A 117 22.49 -1.93 0.18
C LYS A 117 21.97 -3.34 0.50
N GLN A 118 21.06 -3.85 -0.33
CA GLN A 118 20.54 -5.20 -0.21
C GLN A 118 21.65 -6.26 -0.41
N PHE A 119 21.53 -7.36 0.32
CA PHE A 119 22.28 -8.59 0.05
C PHE A 119 21.70 -9.26 -1.18
N ILE A 120 22.25 -8.95 -2.36
CA ILE A 120 22.07 -9.81 -3.53
C ILE A 120 23.01 -10.99 -3.31
N ASN A 121 22.44 -12.16 -3.01
CA ASN A 121 23.14 -13.44 -3.07
C ASN A 121 23.09 -13.97 -4.50
#